data_AF-A0A8E0I5M6-F1
#
_entry.id   AF-A0A8E0I5M6-F1
#
_cell.length_a   1.000
_cell.length_b   1.000
_cell.length_c   1.000
_cell.angle_alpha   90.00
_cell.angle_beta   90.00
_cell.angle_gamma   90.00
#
_symmetry.space_group_name_H-M   'P 1'
#
loop_
_entity.id
_entity.type
_entity.pdbx_description
1 polymer ?
#
loop_
_entity_poly.entity_id
_entity_poly.type
_entity_poly.pdbx_seq_one_letter_code
_entity_poly.pdbx_strand_id
1 'polypeptide(L)'
;MLNNNQQRLLQLLFESNQPLTADQLSEKLGCSVRTAKTYVAQINRLAAEPLILSSRQGYVALKTEAKQLLISTNNASDIPQTFRDRAFYIIKQSMIHKAQLDVFDLEESLFVSYGTLKNDIQKINQMFSKSGVRVVIRDNKIQVTGNEKDKRRLISHFIMEEAPHHFVDRSLLTQNFNRTDVEQIEQIIKEELAPSTLKLNDYALINLMMHLLIMIQSLHYDDTLLSRDAYSSWLNTYDAAIVTKIIKRIENVFNLILNKHEREEIHMLFHANVDHLPLSDRDKLTTTVGDNIVRAMSSLFAEVQHIFGIDLDNDYFVFPFSLHLNKLFSRAMQGSSLNSPLTESLKQDFPVVFELAVFVSFRLSQLLHIPITEGERAYIALHIGAELDRQKQHSEKIRTAIFSPNYIV
;
A
#
# COMPACT_ATOMS: atom_id res chain seq x y z
N MET A 1 17.04 17.78 -20.95
CA MET A 1 15.97 16.87 -20.48
C MET A 1 14.63 17.58 -20.60
N LEU A 2 13.54 16.83 -20.78
CA LEU A 2 12.19 17.38 -20.84
C LEU A 2 11.68 17.71 -19.44
N ASN A 3 11.03 18.85 -19.24
CA ASN A 3 10.23 19.09 -18.03
C ASN A 3 8.84 18.44 -18.15
N ASN A 4 8.09 18.35 -17.04
CA ASN A 4 6.79 17.65 -17.01
C ASN A 4 5.79 18.22 -18.05
N ASN A 5 5.73 19.54 -18.24
CA ASN A 5 4.86 20.13 -19.26
C ASN A 5 5.31 19.84 -20.69
N GLN A 6 6.61 19.75 -20.94
CA GLN A 6 7.15 19.35 -22.25
C GLN A 6 6.94 17.85 -22.52
N GLN A 7 7.09 17.00 -21.50
CA GLN A 7 6.81 15.56 -21.59
C GLN A 7 5.32 15.31 -21.84
N ARG A 8 4.44 15.99 -21.11
CA ARG A 8 2.99 15.92 -21.31
C ARG A 8 2.57 16.46 -22.67
N LEU A 9 3.19 17.55 -23.14
CA LEU A 9 2.98 18.06 -24.50
C LEU A 9 3.37 17.01 -25.53
N LEU A 10 4.55 16.40 -25.39
CA LEU A 10 5.04 15.39 -26.32
C LEU A 10 4.16 14.13 -26.30
N GLN A 11 3.68 13.72 -25.13
CA GLN A 11 2.77 12.59 -24.96
C GLN A 11 1.41 12.85 -25.62
N LEU A 12 0.82 14.04 -25.44
CA LEU A 12 -0.41 14.44 -26.12
C LEU A 12 -0.27 14.38 -27.64
N LEU A 13 0.88 14.79 -28.18
CA LEU A 13 1.17 14.70 -29.62
C LEU A 13 1.44 13.27 -30.09
N PHE A 14 2.04 12.43 -29.24
CA PHE A 14 2.36 11.04 -29.55
C PHE A 14 1.11 10.15 -29.60
N GLU A 15 0.18 10.35 -28.67
CA GLU A 15 -1.09 9.63 -28.55
C GLU A 15 -2.12 10.10 -29.59
N SER A 16 -2.02 11.34 -30.07
CA SER A 16 -2.93 11.88 -31.08
C SER A 16 -2.68 11.28 -32.47
N ASN A 17 -3.76 10.92 -33.15
CA ASN A 17 -3.73 10.52 -34.57
C ASN A 17 -4.02 11.70 -35.52
N GLN A 18 -4.25 12.91 -34.99
CA GLN A 18 -4.47 14.14 -35.77
C GLN A 18 -3.58 15.29 -35.27
N PRO A 19 -3.24 16.27 -36.12
CA PRO A 19 -2.52 17.46 -35.70
C PRO A 19 -3.24 18.22 -34.58
N LEU A 20 -2.49 18.68 -33.56
CA LEU A 20 -3.03 19.50 -32.47
C LEU A 20 -2.57 20.96 -32.63
N THR A 21 -3.50 21.89 -32.55
CA THR A 21 -3.20 23.34 -32.61
C THR A 21 -2.53 23.83 -31.33
N ALA A 22 -1.87 25.00 -31.41
CA ALA A 22 -1.27 25.64 -30.25
C ALA A 22 -2.31 25.96 -29.16
N ASP A 23 -3.53 26.32 -29.55
CA ASP A 23 -4.64 26.60 -28.64
C ASP A 23 -5.08 25.34 -27.90
N GLN A 24 -5.31 24.23 -28.63
CA GLN A 24 -5.66 22.94 -28.03
C GLN A 24 -4.58 22.41 -27.08
N LEU A 25 -3.30 22.56 -27.45
CA LEU A 25 -2.19 22.19 -26.57
C LEU A 25 -2.16 23.07 -25.32
N SER A 26 -2.37 24.38 -25.46
CA SER A 26 -2.37 25.32 -24.34
C SER A 26 -3.50 25.05 -23.35
N GLU A 27 -4.70 24.73 -23.86
CA GLU A 27 -5.87 24.37 -23.06
C GLU A 27 -5.64 23.06 -22.29
N LYS A 28 -5.15 22.01 -22.98
CA LYS A 28 -4.85 20.71 -22.35
C LYS A 28 -3.71 20.76 -21.34
N LEU A 29 -2.78 21.72 -21.48
CA LEU A 29 -1.64 21.91 -20.58
C LEU A 29 -1.87 22.97 -19.50
N GLY A 30 -3.00 23.70 -19.54
CA GLY A 30 -3.30 24.77 -18.60
C GLY A 30 -2.28 25.93 -18.65
N CYS A 31 -1.74 26.24 -19.83
CA CYS A 31 -0.73 27.30 -20.02
C CYS A 31 -1.10 28.27 -21.14
N SER A 32 -0.32 29.33 -21.33
CA SER A 32 -0.56 30.27 -22.44
C SER A 32 -0.14 29.67 -23.79
N VAL A 33 -0.80 30.08 -24.89
CA VAL A 33 -0.42 29.69 -26.27
C VAL A 33 1.05 29.99 -26.56
N ARG A 34 1.55 31.12 -26.05
CA ARG A 34 2.97 31.49 -26.15
C ARG A 34 3.87 30.45 -25.47
N THR A 35 3.49 30.02 -24.27
CA THR A 35 4.20 28.99 -23.50
C THR A 35 4.19 27.64 -24.21
N ALA A 36 3.04 27.20 -24.74
CA ALA A 36 2.94 25.97 -25.52
C ALA A 36 3.86 25.98 -26.75
N LYS A 37 3.92 27.08 -27.49
CA LYS A 37 4.85 27.27 -28.61
C LYS A 37 6.31 27.26 -28.16
N THR A 38 6.61 27.84 -27.00
CA THR A 38 7.95 27.79 -26.40
C THR A 38 8.35 26.36 -26.05
N TYR A 39 7.44 25.55 -25.49
CA TYR A 39 7.71 24.14 -25.20
C TYR A 39 8.00 23.35 -26.47
N VAL A 40 7.21 23.51 -27.55
CA VAL A 40 7.51 22.87 -28.84
C VAL A 40 8.90 23.24 -29.35
N ALA A 41 9.25 24.53 -29.31
CA ALA A 41 10.56 24.99 -29.76
C ALA A 41 11.71 24.43 -28.90
N GLN A 42 11.51 24.32 -27.59
CA GLN A 42 12.48 23.74 -26.67
C GLN A 42 12.66 22.24 -26.90
N ILE A 43 11.58 21.49 -27.13
CA ILE A 43 11.62 20.05 -27.44
C ILE A 43 12.39 19.81 -28.74
N ASN A 44 12.12 20.59 -29.78
CA ASN A 44 12.83 20.46 -31.06
C ASN A 44 14.33 20.77 -30.98
N ARG A 45 14.78 21.51 -29.97
CA ARG A 45 16.22 21.76 -29.73
C ARG A 45 16.94 20.60 -29.05
N LEU A 46 16.21 19.59 -28.56
CA LEU A 46 16.80 18.44 -27.88
C LEU A 46 17.31 17.37 -28.84
N ALA A 47 17.00 17.48 -30.14
CA ALA A 47 17.42 16.55 -31.16
C ALA A 47 18.10 17.30 -32.32
N ALA A 48 18.96 16.59 -33.07
CA ALA A 48 19.62 17.14 -34.26
C ALA A 48 18.61 17.48 -35.36
N GLU A 49 17.48 16.77 -35.40
CA GLU A 49 16.35 16.99 -36.32
C GLU A 49 15.07 17.35 -35.54
N PRO A 50 14.15 18.14 -36.12
CA PRO A 50 12.91 18.54 -35.44
C PRO A 50 12.00 17.34 -35.15
N LEU A 51 11.76 17.09 -33.87
CA LEU A 51 10.97 15.96 -33.38
C LEU A 51 9.45 16.21 -33.47
N ILE A 52 9.05 17.48 -33.43
CA ILE A 52 7.69 17.97 -33.60
C ILE A 52 7.64 18.81 -34.89
N LEU A 53 6.84 18.35 -35.85
CA LEU A 53 6.56 19.06 -37.09
C LEU A 53 5.45 20.08 -36.89
N SER A 54 5.60 21.24 -37.52
CA SER A 54 4.62 22.33 -37.48
C SER A 54 4.01 22.53 -38.86
N SER A 55 2.69 22.61 -38.94
CA SER A 55 1.94 22.86 -40.17
C SER A 55 0.78 23.85 -39.95
N ARG A 56 0.07 24.22 -41.02
CA ARG A 56 -1.16 25.03 -40.91
C ARG A 56 -2.29 24.32 -40.13
N GLN A 57 -2.22 22.99 -39.99
CA GLN A 57 -3.20 22.19 -39.26
C GLN A 57 -2.81 22.01 -37.77
N GLY A 58 -1.61 22.42 -37.37
CA GLY A 58 -1.09 22.26 -36.01
C GLY A 58 0.22 21.47 -35.96
N TYR A 59 0.50 20.90 -34.79
CA TYR A 59 1.71 20.16 -34.46
C TYR A 59 1.49 18.64 -34.53
N VAL A 60 2.51 17.92 -35.00
CA VAL A 60 2.55 16.45 -35.06
C VAL A 60 3.91 15.96 -34.57
N ALA A 61 3.93 14.97 -33.68
CA ALA A 61 5.18 14.34 -33.25
C ALA A 61 5.60 13.22 -34.21
N LEU A 62 6.89 13.12 -34.52
CA LEU A 62 7.46 11.96 -35.21
C LEU A 62 7.50 10.78 -34.23
N LYS A 63 6.69 9.74 -34.49
CA LYS A 63 6.40 8.70 -33.49
C LYS A 63 7.64 7.91 -33.04
N THR A 64 8.60 7.63 -33.91
CA THR A 64 9.78 6.82 -33.57
C THR A 64 10.70 7.56 -32.59
N GLU A 65 10.97 8.83 -32.89
CA GLU A 65 11.86 9.72 -32.15
C GLU A 65 11.19 10.19 -30.85
N ALA A 66 9.88 10.50 -30.91
CA ALA A 66 9.08 10.79 -29.72
C ALA A 66 9.04 9.58 -28.78
N LYS A 67 8.89 8.36 -29.31
CA LYS A 67 8.93 7.14 -28.49
C LYS A 67 10.30 6.97 -27.84
N GLN A 68 11.41 7.18 -28.57
CA GLN A 68 12.76 7.10 -27.99
C GLN A 68 12.98 8.15 -26.90
N LEU A 69 12.51 9.39 -27.11
CA LEU A 69 12.63 10.45 -26.13
C LEU A 69 11.72 10.21 -24.92
N LEU A 70 10.50 9.70 -25.11
CA LEU A 70 9.59 9.31 -24.02
C LEU A 70 10.11 8.10 -23.23
N ILE A 71 10.73 7.11 -23.89
CA ILE A 71 11.36 5.95 -23.24
C ILE A 71 12.61 6.36 -22.46
N SER A 72 13.47 7.22 -23.04
CA SER A 72 14.64 7.74 -22.33
C SER A 72 14.25 8.67 -21.16
N THR A 73 13.08 9.31 -21.24
CA THR A 73 12.50 10.08 -20.12
C THR A 73 11.79 9.18 -19.09
N ASN A 74 11.23 8.03 -19.50
CA ASN A 74 10.67 7.02 -18.58
C ASN A 74 11.74 6.30 -17.76
N ASN A 75 12.99 6.23 -18.25
CA ASN A 75 14.14 5.80 -17.45
C ASN A 75 14.77 6.96 -16.65
N ALA A 76 14.28 8.19 -16.81
CA ALA A 76 14.70 9.40 -16.10
C ALA A 76 13.54 9.97 -15.24
N SER A 77 12.67 9.10 -14.75
CA SER A 77 11.65 9.40 -13.75
C SER A 77 12.33 9.54 -12.38
N ASP A 78 12.81 10.72 -11.99
CA ASP A 78 13.29 10.87 -10.60
C ASP A 78 13.27 12.29 -10.02
N ILE A 79 12.81 13.31 -10.75
CA ILE A 79 12.63 14.64 -10.17
C ILE A 79 11.13 14.90 -9.97
N PRO A 80 10.62 14.84 -8.73
CA PRO A 80 9.22 15.08 -8.43
C PRO A 80 8.77 16.50 -8.79
N GLN A 81 7.78 16.62 -9.69
CA GLN A 81 7.31 17.93 -10.20
C GLN A 81 5.86 18.27 -9.83
N THR A 82 5.06 17.31 -9.37
CA THR A 82 3.74 17.61 -8.79
C THR A 82 3.84 17.79 -7.28
N PHE A 83 2.83 18.44 -6.66
CA PHE A 83 2.74 18.49 -5.20
C PHE A 83 2.74 17.08 -4.60
N ARG A 84 1.97 16.17 -5.20
CA ARG A 84 1.88 14.77 -4.78
C ARG A 84 3.27 14.15 -4.75
N ASP A 85 3.95 14.12 -5.90
CA ASP A 85 5.25 13.46 -6.02
C ASP A 85 6.31 14.09 -5.09
N ARG A 86 6.31 15.43 -4.95
CA ARG A 86 7.23 16.10 -4.01
C ARG A 86 6.92 15.76 -2.55
N ALA A 87 5.65 15.65 -2.19
CA ALA A 87 5.25 15.21 -0.86
C ALA A 87 5.72 13.77 -0.59
N PHE A 88 5.53 12.85 -1.55
CA PHE A 88 6.06 11.48 -1.48
C PHE A 88 7.57 11.48 -1.28
N TYR A 89 8.29 12.20 -2.13
CA TYR A 89 9.74 12.29 -2.06
C TYR A 89 10.24 12.83 -0.72
N ILE A 90 9.69 13.96 -0.24
CA ILE A 90 10.08 14.57 1.04
C ILE A 90 9.83 13.58 2.19
N ILE A 91 8.67 12.92 2.22
CA ILE A 91 8.32 11.97 3.28
C ILE A 91 9.23 10.73 3.23
N LYS A 92 9.46 10.14 2.06
CA LYS A 92 10.37 8.99 1.93
C LYS A 92 11.78 9.32 2.37
N GLN A 93 12.34 10.39 1.85
CA GLN A 93 13.71 10.78 2.16
C GLN A 93 13.84 11.11 3.65
N SER A 94 12.88 11.83 4.25
CA SER A 94 12.95 12.20 5.66
C SER A 94 12.58 11.09 6.65
N MET A 95 11.67 10.17 6.31
CA MET A 95 11.13 9.19 7.26
C MET A 95 11.61 7.76 7.02
N ILE A 96 11.77 7.34 5.76
CA ILE A 96 12.28 6.00 5.41
C ILE A 96 13.80 6.05 5.37
N HIS A 97 14.38 6.91 4.54
CA HIS A 97 15.84 7.00 4.39
C HIS A 97 16.52 7.87 5.46
N LYS A 98 15.73 8.56 6.29
CA LYS A 98 16.17 9.49 7.35
C LYS A 98 17.25 10.48 6.90
N ALA A 99 17.20 10.88 5.63
CA ALA A 99 18.08 11.88 5.07
C ALA A 99 17.86 13.21 5.78
N GLN A 100 18.95 13.90 6.11
CA GLN A 100 18.86 15.30 6.51
C GLN A 100 18.62 16.13 5.26
N LEU A 101 17.39 16.62 5.10
CA LEU A 101 16.99 17.39 3.95
C LEU A 101 17.15 18.88 4.23
N ASP A 102 18.18 19.51 3.64
CA ASP A 102 18.27 20.97 3.58
C ASP A 102 17.33 21.51 2.51
N VAL A 103 16.65 22.60 2.82
CA VAL A 103 15.64 23.18 1.93
C VAL A 103 16.27 23.77 0.68
N PHE A 104 17.49 24.34 0.75
CA PHE A 104 18.15 24.91 -0.43
C PHE A 104 18.66 23.81 -1.37
N ASP A 105 19.19 22.72 -0.84
CA ASP A 105 19.56 21.54 -1.63
C ASP A 105 18.32 20.92 -2.30
N LEU A 106 17.17 20.94 -1.62
CA LEU A 106 15.89 20.52 -2.19
C LEU A 106 15.37 21.46 -3.28
N GLU A 107 15.54 22.78 -3.14
CA GLU A 107 15.18 23.74 -4.19
C GLU A 107 15.95 23.45 -5.49
N GLU A 108 17.26 23.19 -5.35
CA GLU A 108 18.13 22.89 -6.49
C GLU A 108 17.79 21.52 -7.11
N SER A 109 17.68 20.48 -6.29
CA SER A 109 17.42 19.11 -6.77
C SER A 109 16.01 18.92 -7.33
N LEU A 110 15.00 19.60 -6.77
CA LEU A 110 13.61 19.50 -7.22
C LEU A 110 13.23 20.60 -8.23
N PHE A 111 14.11 21.57 -8.50
CA PHE A 111 13.89 22.71 -9.38
C PHE A 111 12.64 23.53 -9.01
N VAL A 112 12.43 23.77 -7.72
CA VAL A 112 11.31 24.55 -7.18
C VAL A 112 11.81 25.66 -6.25
N SER A 113 11.00 26.69 -6.05
CA SER A 113 11.34 27.77 -5.11
C SER A 113 11.03 27.39 -3.65
N TYR A 114 11.66 28.09 -2.72
CA TYR A 114 11.46 27.99 -1.28
C TYR A 114 9.98 28.17 -0.92
N GLY A 115 9.31 29.12 -1.59
CA GLY A 115 7.88 29.35 -1.44
C GLY A 115 7.03 28.14 -1.83
N THR A 116 7.41 27.42 -2.89
CA THR A 116 6.75 26.18 -3.29
C THR A 116 6.97 25.07 -2.25
N LEU A 117 8.20 24.84 -1.80
CA LEU A 117 8.49 23.84 -0.76
C LEU A 117 7.75 24.16 0.55
N LYS A 118 7.74 25.42 0.98
CA LYS A 118 7.00 25.85 2.17
C LYS A 118 5.50 25.59 2.04
N ASN A 119 4.91 25.89 0.89
CA ASN A 119 3.51 25.60 0.61
C ASN A 119 3.24 24.09 0.57
N ASP A 120 4.16 23.30 0.03
CA ASP A 120 4.04 21.85 0.02
C ASP A 120 4.07 21.28 1.45
N ILE A 121 5.00 21.72 2.31
CA ILE A 121 5.03 21.35 3.73
C ILE A 121 3.72 21.72 4.45
N GLN A 122 3.14 22.89 4.16
CA GLN A 122 1.86 23.28 4.72
C GLN A 122 0.73 22.33 4.28
N LYS A 123 0.66 22.00 2.98
CA LYS A 123 -0.34 21.07 2.45
C LYS A 123 -0.16 19.65 3.00
N ILE A 124 1.07 19.17 3.16
CA ILE A 124 1.35 17.87 3.81
C ILE A 124 0.79 17.85 5.23
N ASN A 125 1.05 18.89 6.01
CA ASN A 125 0.52 19.00 7.38
C ASN A 125 -1.01 19.12 7.42
N GLN A 126 -1.64 19.72 6.41
CA GLN A 126 -3.10 19.77 6.31
C GLN A 126 -3.69 18.38 6.01
N MET A 127 -3.09 17.67 5.05
CA MET A 127 -3.52 16.34 4.61
C MET A 127 -3.54 15.34 5.78
N PHE A 128 -2.58 15.44 6.69
CA PHE A 128 -2.45 14.52 7.84
C PHE A 128 -2.60 15.22 9.19
N SER A 129 -3.42 16.26 9.26
CA SER A 129 -3.61 17.04 10.50
C SER A 129 -4.08 16.19 11.71
N LYS A 130 -4.71 15.03 11.45
CA LYS A 130 -5.18 14.08 12.46
C LYS A 130 -4.20 12.95 12.78
N SER A 131 -3.09 12.81 12.06
CA SER A 131 -2.18 11.67 12.21
C SER A 131 -1.29 11.74 13.44
N GLY A 132 -1.19 12.90 14.11
CA GLY A 132 -0.21 13.13 15.18
C GLY A 132 1.22 13.42 14.68
N VAL A 133 1.44 13.42 13.36
CA VAL A 133 2.72 13.74 12.71
C VAL A 133 2.70 15.16 12.14
N ARG A 134 3.82 15.87 12.25
CA ARG A 134 4.04 17.17 11.61
C ARG A 134 5.39 17.24 10.93
N VAL A 135 5.42 17.84 9.75
CA VAL A 135 6.64 18.19 9.02
C VAL A 135 6.92 19.67 9.23
N VAL A 136 8.11 20.02 9.70
CA VAL A 136 8.50 21.40 9.99
C VAL A 136 9.84 21.73 9.35
N ILE A 137 10.06 23.00 9.04
CA ILE A 137 11.38 23.51 8.63
C ILE A 137 12.01 24.18 9.85
N ARG A 138 13.18 23.70 10.30
CA ARG A 138 13.98 24.29 11.37
C ARG A 138 15.43 24.37 10.93
N ASP A 139 16.05 25.53 11.09
CA ASP A 139 17.43 25.80 10.67
C ASP A 139 17.70 25.36 9.22
N ASN A 140 16.77 25.72 8.33
CA ASN A 140 16.73 25.34 6.91
C ASN A 140 16.66 23.83 6.62
N LYS A 141 16.40 22.99 7.64
CA LYS A 141 16.24 21.55 7.47
C LYS A 141 14.80 21.11 7.67
N ILE A 142 14.35 20.15 6.86
CA ILE A 142 13.07 19.48 7.06
C ILE A 142 13.20 18.47 8.20
N GLN A 143 12.30 18.56 9.17
CA GLN A 143 12.22 17.64 10.31
C GLN A 143 10.79 17.11 10.42
N VAL A 144 10.67 15.81 10.69
CA VAL A 144 9.40 15.15 10.96
C VAL A 144 9.29 14.86 12.45
N THR A 145 8.22 15.37 13.07
CA THR A 145 7.92 15.20 14.50
C THR A 145 6.64 14.40 14.67
N GLY A 146 6.61 13.50 15.65
CA GLY A 146 5.47 12.63 15.94
C GLY A 146 5.95 11.44 16.77
N ASN A 147 5.02 10.75 17.44
CA ASN A 147 5.37 9.50 18.10
C ASN A 147 5.66 8.41 17.04
N GLU A 148 6.39 7.37 17.44
CA GLU A 148 6.86 6.36 16.51
C GLU A 148 5.72 5.60 15.82
N LYS A 149 4.66 5.27 16.56
CA LYS A 149 3.47 4.59 16.04
C LYS A 149 2.83 5.37 14.89
N ASP A 150 2.66 6.67 15.08
CA ASP A 150 2.04 7.57 14.11
C ASP A 150 2.95 7.83 12.90
N LYS A 151 4.27 7.93 13.12
CA LYS A 151 5.25 8.00 12.02
C LYS A 151 5.19 6.74 11.13
N ARG A 152 5.19 5.55 11.73
CA ARG A 152 5.11 4.27 10.99
C ARG A 152 3.81 4.13 10.21
N ARG A 153 2.68 4.53 10.80
CA ARG A 153 1.38 4.59 10.11
C ARG A 153 1.43 5.50 8.89
N LEU A 154 2.02 6.69 9.03
CA LEU A 154 2.16 7.62 7.91
C LEU A 154 3.03 7.04 6.79
N ILE A 155 4.15 6.40 7.12
CA ILE A 155 4.99 5.73 6.10
C ILE A 155 4.19 4.66 5.36
N SER A 156 3.44 3.82 6.09
CA SER A 156 2.62 2.77 5.50
C SER A 156 1.58 3.35 4.53
N HIS A 157 0.90 4.43 4.93
CA HIS A 157 -0.05 5.16 4.08
C HIS A 157 0.61 5.62 2.77
N PHE A 158 1.79 6.24 2.86
CA PHE A 158 2.50 6.71 1.67
C PHE A 158 2.92 5.57 0.75
N ILE A 159 3.43 4.46 1.28
CA ILE A 159 3.78 3.30 0.44
C ILE A 159 2.53 2.76 -0.29
N MET A 160 1.38 2.74 0.38
CA MET A 160 0.13 2.27 -0.23
C MET A 160 -0.41 3.22 -1.30
N GLU A 161 -0.30 4.53 -1.10
CA GLU A 161 -0.74 5.54 -2.08
C GLU A 161 0.13 5.59 -3.35
N GLU A 162 1.37 5.14 -3.29
CA GLU A 162 2.21 4.98 -4.49
C GLU A 162 1.91 3.70 -5.26
N ALA A 163 1.33 2.74 -4.57
CA ALA A 163 1.07 1.45 -5.15
C ALA A 163 0.09 1.60 -6.32
N PRO A 164 0.42 1.07 -7.51
CA PRO A 164 -0.53 1.03 -8.61
C PRO A 164 -1.82 0.36 -8.14
N HIS A 165 -2.94 1.07 -8.28
CA HIS A 165 -4.25 0.62 -7.77
C HIS A 165 -4.34 0.40 -6.25
N HIS A 166 -3.43 0.99 -5.46
CA HIS A 166 -3.33 0.84 -4.01
C HIS A 166 -2.97 -0.60 -3.55
N PHE A 167 -2.35 -1.39 -4.43
CA PHE A 167 -1.87 -2.74 -4.11
C PHE A 167 -0.35 -2.78 -3.93
N VAL A 168 0.09 -2.93 -2.69
CA VAL A 168 1.51 -3.14 -2.39
C VAL A 168 1.88 -4.53 -2.82
N ASP A 169 2.91 -4.64 -3.67
CA ASP A 169 3.52 -5.90 -4.04
C ASP A 169 4.99 -5.94 -3.62
N ARG A 170 5.64 -7.07 -3.85
CA ARG A 170 7.06 -7.24 -3.55
C ARG A 170 7.93 -6.23 -4.31
N SER A 171 7.54 -5.84 -5.53
CA SER A 171 8.33 -4.90 -6.34
C SER A 171 8.34 -3.51 -5.70
N LEU A 172 7.20 -3.04 -5.20
CA LEU A 172 7.06 -1.78 -4.50
C LEU A 172 7.82 -1.78 -3.17
N LEU A 173 7.82 -2.90 -2.44
CA LEU A 173 8.66 -3.05 -1.25
C LEU A 173 10.14 -2.89 -1.60
N THR A 174 10.61 -3.52 -2.69
CA THR A 174 12.01 -3.37 -3.13
C THR A 174 12.36 -2.01 -3.73
N GLN A 175 11.37 -1.19 -4.09
CA GLN A 175 11.57 0.21 -4.50
C GLN A 175 11.71 1.15 -3.28
N ASN A 176 11.07 0.80 -2.16
CA ASN A 176 11.02 1.63 -0.96
C ASN A 176 12.07 1.23 0.09
N PHE A 177 12.45 -0.04 0.11
CA PHE A 177 13.40 -0.62 1.07
C PHE A 177 14.55 -1.31 0.35
N ASN A 178 15.64 -1.57 1.07
CA ASN A 178 16.75 -2.34 0.53
C ASN A 178 16.26 -3.73 0.10
N ARG A 179 16.55 -4.10 -1.14
CA ARG A 179 16.15 -5.39 -1.72
C ARG A 179 16.58 -6.59 -0.87
N THR A 180 17.80 -6.54 -0.31
CA THR A 180 18.31 -7.62 0.54
C THR A 180 17.46 -7.79 1.79
N ASP A 181 17.00 -6.71 2.40
CA ASP A 181 16.18 -6.74 3.61
C ASP A 181 14.80 -7.34 3.32
N VAL A 182 14.20 -6.97 2.17
CA VAL A 182 12.94 -7.54 1.68
C VAL A 182 13.08 -9.06 1.49
N GLU A 183 14.15 -9.50 0.82
CA GLU A 183 14.45 -10.91 0.57
C GLU A 183 14.66 -11.70 1.87
N GLN A 184 15.42 -11.13 2.81
CA GLN A 184 15.71 -11.76 4.11
C GLN A 184 14.46 -11.90 4.97
N ILE A 185 13.60 -10.88 5.05
CA ILE A 185 12.35 -10.96 5.82
C ILE A 185 11.41 -12.01 5.23
N GLU A 186 11.24 -12.00 3.91
CA GLU A 186 10.40 -13.00 3.23
C GLU A 186 10.89 -14.43 3.53
N GLN A 187 12.20 -14.65 3.46
CA GLN A 187 12.83 -15.93 3.76
C GLN A 187 12.62 -16.36 5.21
N ILE A 188 12.86 -15.47 6.19
CA ILE A 188 12.66 -15.76 7.62
C ILE A 188 11.22 -16.20 7.88
N ILE A 189 10.23 -15.46 7.36
CA ILE A 189 8.82 -15.78 7.56
C ILE A 189 8.48 -17.13 6.93
N LYS A 190 8.85 -17.37 5.68
CA LYS A 190 8.52 -18.60 4.97
C LYS A 190 9.14 -19.83 5.62
N GLU A 191 10.40 -19.76 6.03
CA GLU A 191 11.11 -20.89 6.65
C GLU A 191 10.56 -21.25 8.03
N GLU A 192 10.26 -20.26 8.87
CA GLU A 192 9.71 -20.53 10.22
C GLU A 192 8.25 -21.00 10.17
N LEU A 193 7.47 -20.54 9.19
CA LEU A 193 6.08 -20.97 9.03
C LEU A 193 5.92 -22.30 8.28
N ALA A 194 6.86 -22.67 7.41
CA ALA A 194 6.81 -23.91 6.62
C ALA A 194 6.54 -25.18 7.47
N PRO A 195 7.26 -25.45 8.58
CA PRO A 195 7.02 -26.62 9.42
C PRO A 195 5.83 -26.48 10.38
N SER A 196 5.19 -25.31 10.42
CA SER A 196 4.11 -25.01 11.36
C SER A 196 2.71 -25.19 10.77
N THR A 197 1.71 -25.24 11.65
CA THR A 197 0.29 -25.17 11.28
C THR A 197 -0.15 -23.77 10.84
N LEU A 198 0.68 -22.75 11.07
CA LEU A 198 0.42 -21.38 10.68
C LEU A 198 0.60 -21.20 9.18
N LYS A 199 -0.35 -20.50 8.56
CA LYS A 199 -0.34 -20.16 7.13
C LYS A 199 -0.65 -18.68 6.92
N LEU A 200 -0.01 -18.11 5.91
CA LEU A 200 -0.23 -16.77 5.39
C LEU A 200 -0.62 -16.89 3.93
N ASN A 201 -1.63 -16.13 3.50
CA ASN A 201 -1.82 -15.89 2.07
C ASN A 201 -0.83 -14.82 1.56
N ASP A 202 -0.68 -14.68 0.25
CA ASP A 202 0.32 -13.77 -0.35
C ASP A 202 0.11 -12.32 0.07
N TYR A 203 -1.14 -11.86 0.20
CA TYR A 203 -1.45 -10.51 0.66
C TYR A 203 -1.05 -10.29 2.13
N ALA A 204 -1.44 -11.20 3.01
CA ALA A 204 -1.13 -11.18 4.43
C ALA A 204 0.40 -11.22 4.65
N LEU A 205 1.11 -11.96 3.80
CA LEU A 205 2.57 -11.95 3.76
C LEU A 205 3.11 -10.56 3.37
N ILE A 206 2.68 -9.97 2.26
CA ILE A 206 3.17 -8.65 1.82
C ILE A 206 2.84 -7.55 2.84
N ASN A 207 1.64 -7.56 3.42
CA ASN A 207 1.23 -6.61 4.45
C ASN A 207 2.08 -6.74 5.71
N LEU A 208 2.31 -7.98 6.17
CA LEU A 208 3.22 -8.28 7.27
C LEU A 208 4.65 -7.80 6.96
N MET A 209 5.15 -8.10 5.77
CA MET A 209 6.49 -7.67 5.32
C MET A 209 6.62 -6.15 5.32
N MET A 210 5.64 -5.42 4.78
CA MET A 210 5.64 -3.96 4.78
C MET A 210 5.81 -3.39 6.18
N HIS A 211 4.99 -3.84 7.14
CA HIS A 211 5.06 -3.34 8.51
C HIS A 211 6.35 -3.73 9.22
N LEU A 212 6.87 -4.94 8.98
CA LEU A 212 8.16 -5.37 9.53
C LEU A 212 9.32 -4.57 8.95
N LEU A 213 9.32 -4.29 7.65
CA LEU A 213 10.36 -3.49 6.99
C LEU A 213 10.35 -2.04 7.50
N ILE A 214 9.16 -1.44 7.66
CA ILE A 214 9.03 -0.11 8.28
C ILE A 214 9.59 -0.12 9.71
N MET A 215 9.24 -1.13 10.51
CA MET A 215 9.73 -1.28 11.89
C MET A 215 11.25 -1.43 11.95
N ILE A 216 11.83 -2.31 11.13
CA ILE A 216 13.27 -2.56 11.04
C ILE A 216 14.00 -1.27 10.64
N GLN A 217 13.50 -0.61 9.60
CA GLN A 217 14.06 0.66 9.14
C GLN A 217 14.07 1.70 10.26
N SER A 218 12.96 1.86 11.00
CA SER A 218 12.91 2.77 12.14
C SER A 218 13.94 2.42 13.23
N LEU A 219 14.06 1.14 13.58
CA LEU A 219 14.95 0.70 14.65
C LEU A 219 16.44 0.89 14.34
N HIS A 220 16.83 0.90 13.06
CA HIS A 220 18.19 1.24 12.66
C HIS A 220 18.57 2.71 12.96
N TYR A 221 17.60 3.57 13.26
CA TYR A 221 17.82 4.96 13.68
C TYR A 221 17.40 5.22 15.13
N ASP A 222 17.38 4.17 15.96
CA ASP A 222 17.00 4.23 17.38
C ASP A 222 15.56 4.74 17.65
N ASP A 223 14.71 4.70 16.63
CA ASP A 223 13.29 5.08 16.69
C ASP A 223 12.45 3.87 17.15
N THR A 224 12.06 3.85 18.43
CA THR A 224 11.37 2.70 19.05
C THR A 224 10.02 3.06 19.67
N LEU A 225 9.12 2.06 19.72
CA LEU A 225 7.85 2.16 20.43
C LEU A 225 8.08 2.28 21.95
N LEU A 226 7.63 3.38 22.54
CA LEU A 226 7.74 3.65 23.98
C LEU A 226 6.57 3.14 24.81
N SER A 227 5.44 2.87 24.16
CA SER A 227 4.24 2.36 24.81
C SER A 227 3.38 1.62 23.81
N ARG A 228 2.51 0.76 24.34
CA ARG A 228 1.51 0.05 23.56
C ARG A 228 0.20 0.04 24.34
N ASP A 229 -0.92 0.10 23.61
CA ASP A 229 -2.24 -0.07 24.20
C ASP A 229 -2.34 -1.50 24.78
N ALA A 230 -2.98 -1.66 25.94
CA ALA A 230 -3.11 -2.97 26.58
C ALA A 230 -4.03 -3.89 25.75
N TYR A 231 -3.53 -5.07 25.40
CA TYR A 231 -4.29 -6.10 24.70
C TYR A 231 -4.47 -7.36 25.56
N SER A 232 -5.69 -7.90 25.56
CA SER A 232 -6.07 -9.09 26.33
C SER A 232 -5.89 -10.39 25.56
N SER A 233 -5.77 -10.35 24.22
CA SER A 233 -5.72 -11.54 23.36
C SER A 233 -4.32 -11.74 22.80
N TRP A 234 -3.67 -12.79 23.25
CA TRP A 234 -2.36 -13.24 22.78
C TRP A 234 -2.53 -14.44 21.87
N LEU A 235 -1.58 -14.64 20.96
CA LEU A 235 -1.41 -15.92 20.30
C LEU A 235 -1.40 -17.06 21.34
N ASN A 236 -1.88 -18.24 20.95
CA ASN A 236 -1.74 -19.39 21.84
C ASN A 236 -0.23 -19.67 22.06
N THR A 237 0.10 -20.44 23.10
CA THR A 237 1.49 -20.69 23.48
C THR A 237 2.34 -21.31 22.36
N TYR A 238 1.73 -22.11 21.48
CA TYR A 238 2.41 -22.72 20.34
C TYR A 238 2.74 -21.69 19.24
N ASP A 239 1.78 -20.88 18.81
CA ASP A 239 2.05 -19.88 17.76
C ASP A 239 2.95 -18.77 18.29
N ALA A 240 2.77 -18.36 19.55
CA ALA A 240 3.64 -17.40 20.19
C ALA A 240 5.10 -17.90 20.19
N ALA A 241 5.32 -19.21 20.37
CA ALA A 241 6.66 -19.78 20.28
C ALA A 241 7.24 -19.69 18.85
N ILE A 242 6.43 -19.90 17.81
CA ILE A 242 6.86 -19.74 16.40
C ILE A 242 7.21 -18.28 16.11
N VAL A 243 6.33 -17.35 16.47
CA VAL A 243 6.59 -15.92 16.26
C VAL A 243 7.80 -15.45 17.08
N THR A 244 8.02 -15.99 18.27
CA THR A 244 9.23 -15.70 19.06
C THR A 244 10.50 -16.19 18.34
N LYS A 245 10.46 -17.31 17.61
CA LYS A 245 11.60 -17.75 16.78
C LYS A 245 11.85 -16.78 15.63
N ILE A 246 10.79 -16.33 14.96
CA ILE A 246 10.86 -15.31 13.90
C ILE A 246 11.49 -14.02 14.44
N ILE A 247 11.00 -13.52 15.58
CA ILE A 247 11.53 -12.34 16.26
C ILE A 247 13.04 -12.49 16.52
N LYS A 248 13.49 -13.62 17.07
CA LYS A 248 14.92 -13.87 17.33
C LYS A 248 15.74 -13.89 16.04
N ARG A 249 15.21 -14.45 14.95
CA ARG A 249 15.88 -14.44 13.66
C ARG A 249 15.98 -13.04 13.08
N ILE A 250 14.94 -12.23 13.21
CA ILE A 250 14.96 -10.81 12.83
C ILE A 250 16.02 -10.06 13.63
N GLU A 251 16.05 -10.19 14.96
CA GLU A 251 17.08 -9.57 15.82
C GLU A 251 18.50 -9.94 15.37
N ASN A 252 18.74 -11.21 15.06
CA ASN A 252 20.07 -11.68 14.64
C ASN A 252 20.45 -11.23 13.21
N VAL A 253 19.55 -11.33 12.24
CA VAL A 253 19.84 -11.03 10.83
C VAL A 253 20.01 -9.53 10.62
N PHE A 254 19.19 -8.72 11.28
CA PHE A 254 19.23 -7.26 11.16
C PHE A 254 20.07 -6.58 12.26
N ASN A 255 20.68 -7.35 13.17
CA ASN A 255 21.46 -6.85 14.29
C ASN A 255 20.70 -5.79 15.12
N LEU A 256 19.46 -6.14 15.51
CA LEU A 256 18.54 -5.26 16.24
C LEU A 256 18.30 -5.76 17.66
N ILE A 257 17.98 -4.81 18.56
CA ILE A 257 17.51 -5.11 19.91
C ILE A 257 16.05 -4.66 20.00
N LEU A 258 15.12 -5.62 20.03
CA LEU A 258 13.70 -5.31 20.14
C LEU A 258 13.29 -5.17 21.60
N ASN A 259 12.75 -4.01 21.95
CA ASN A 259 12.15 -3.82 23.26
C ASN A 259 10.84 -4.64 23.41
N LYS A 260 10.27 -4.63 24.61
CA LYS A 260 9.03 -5.36 24.91
C LYS A 260 7.89 -4.98 23.95
N HIS A 261 7.68 -3.69 23.69
CA HIS A 261 6.58 -3.19 22.86
C HIS A 261 6.72 -3.55 21.37
N GLU A 262 7.94 -3.58 20.85
CA GLU A 262 8.19 -4.02 19.47
C GLU A 262 7.87 -5.51 19.29
N ARG A 263 8.31 -6.35 20.25
CA ARG A 263 8.01 -7.79 20.23
C ARG A 263 6.50 -8.03 20.31
N GLU A 264 5.81 -7.28 21.16
CA GLU A 264 4.35 -7.32 21.28
C GLU A 264 3.65 -6.92 19.98
N GLU A 265 4.16 -5.90 19.28
CA GLU A 265 3.62 -5.48 17.99
C GLU A 265 3.79 -6.55 16.93
N ILE A 266 4.96 -7.18 16.83
CA ILE A 266 5.19 -8.30 15.89
C ILE A 266 4.22 -9.44 16.19
N HIS A 267 4.04 -9.84 17.46
CA HIS A 267 3.06 -10.87 17.82
C HIS A 267 1.66 -10.56 17.32
N MET A 268 1.27 -9.29 17.35
CA MET A 268 -0.06 -8.88 16.89
C MET A 268 -0.17 -8.75 15.38
N LEU A 269 0.89 -8.36 14.69
CA LEU A 269 0.94 -8.45 13.23
C LEU A 269 0.76 -9.90 12.79
N PHE A 270 1.39 -10.87 13.45
CA PHE A 270 1.16 -12.28 13.15
C PHE A 270 -0.26 -12.73 13.52
N HIS A 271 -0.76 -12.40 14.72
CA HIS A 271 -2.13 -12.73 15.12
C HIS A 271 -3.19 -12.19 14.15
N ALA A 272 -2.95 -11.01 13.58
CA ALA A 272 -3.81 -10.34 12.62
C ALA A 272 -3.83 -11.01 11.23
N ASN A 273 -2.71 -11.64 10.84
CA ASN A 273 -2.48 -12.05 9.46
C ASN A 273 -2.44 -13.58 9.29
N VAL A 274 -2.29 -14.36 10.36
CA VAL A 274 -2.04 -15.81 10.31
C VAL A 274 -3.27 -16.66 10.64
N ASP A 275 -3.47 -17.69 9.83
CA ASP A 275 -4.46 -18.76 10.02
C ASP A 275 -3.82 -20.09 10.42
N HIS A 276 -4.59 -21.02 11.00
CA HIS A 276 -4.08 -22.27 11.61
C HIS A 276 -4.36 -23.57 10.84
N LEU A 277 -5.01 -23.51 9.69
CA LEU A 277 -5.48 -24.73 9.02
C LEU A 277 -5.13 -24.79 7.53
N PRO A 278 -5.07 -26.01 6.96
CA PRO A 278 -4.81 -26.22 5.54
C PRO A 278 -5.92 -25.57 4.72
N LEU A 279 -5.52 -25.02 3.57
CA LEU A 279 -6.44 -24.54 2.54
C LEU A 279 -7.55 -25.58 2.26
N SER A 280 -8.80 -25.10 2.27
CA SER A 280 -9.92 -25.68 1.52
C SER A 280 -10.42 -27.07 1.95
N ASP A 281 -11.09 -27.18 3.10
CA ASP A 281 -12.04 -28.27 3.32
C ASP A 281 -13.38 -27.70 3.83
N ARG A 282 -14.19 -27.13 2.92
CA ARG A 282 -15.53 -26.57 3.23
C ARG A 282 -16.42 -27.58 3.95
N ASP A 283 -16.22 -28.88 3.71
CA ASP A 283 -16.98 -29.96 4.32
C ASP A 283 -16.80 -30.05 5.85
N LYS A 284 -15.69 -29.52 6.39
CA LYS A 284 -15.43 -29.45 7.84
C LYS A 284 -15.70 -28.09 8.46
N LEU A 285 -16.17 -27.12 7.68
CA LEU A 285 -16.38 -25.75 8.14
C LEU A 285 -17.39 -25.70 9.30
N THR A 286 -18.55 -26.32 9.12
CA THR A 286 -19.62 -26.37 10.12
C THR A 286 -19.18 -27.00 11.42
N THR A 287 -18.37 -28.07 11.36
CA THR A 287 -17.80 -28.71 12.55
C THR A 287 -16.72 -27.86 13.25
N THR A 288 -16.08 -26.94 12.51
CA THR A 288 -14.96 -26.14 13.01
C THR A 288 -15.41 -24.82 13.64
N VAL A 289 -16.34 -24.12 12.99
CA VAL A 289 -16.79 -22.78 13.42
C VAL A 289 -18.22 -22.77 13.97
N GLY A 290 -18.96 -23.87 13.82
CA GLY A 290 -20.35 -23.95 14.24
C GLY A 290 -21.34 -23.48 13.17
N ASP A 291 -22.51 -24.11 13.18
CA ASP A 291 -23.58 -23.91 12.20
C ASP A 291 -24.21 -22.50 12.24
N ASN A 292 -24.20 -21.84 13.40
CA ASN A 292 -24.63 -20.45 13.53
C ASN A 292 -23.72 -19.50 12.73
N ILE A 293 -22.40 -19.70 12.78
CA ILE A 293 -21.43 -18.86 12.05
C ILE A 293 -21.55 -19.09 10.55
N VAL A 294 -21.64 -20.35 10.12
CA VAL A 294 -21.80 -20.69 8.69
C VAL A 294 -23.07 -20.06 8.12
N ARG A 295 -24.22 -20.18 8.82
CA ARG A 295 -25.48 -19.56 8.37
C ARG A 295 -25.41 -18.03 8.31
N ALA A 296 -24.78 -17.40 9.31
CA ALA A 296 -24.60 -15.96 9.32
C ALA A 296 -23.74 -15.50 8.12
N MET A 297 -22.67 -16.22 7.79
CA MET A 297 -21.82 -15.93 6.64
C MET A 297 -22.57 -16.10 5.32
N SER A 298 -23.32 -17.18 5.12
CA SER A 298 -24.11 -17.38 3.90
C SER A 298 -25.13 -16.26 3.69
N SER A 299 -25.84 -15.84 4.74
CA SER A 299 -26.77 -14.71 4.65
C SER A 299 -26.03 -13.41 4.34
N LEU A 300 -24.92 -13.15 5.03
CA LEU A 300 -24.10 -11.96 4.83
C LEU A 300 -23.60 -11.86 3.39
N PHE A 301 -23.05 -12.93 2.82
CA PHE A 301 -22.45 -12.91 1.48
C PHE A 301 -23.49 -12.70 0.40
N ALA A 302 -24.68 -13.29 0.54
CA ALA A 302 -25.80 -13.02 -0.36
C ALA A 302 -26.19 -11.53 -0.34
N GLU A 303 -26.22 -10.90 0.84
CA GLU A 303 -26.52 -9.47 0.97
C GLU A 303 -25.41 -8.59 0.39
N VAL A 304 -24.14 -8.92 0.64
CA VAL A 304 -23.00 -8.19 0.08
C VAL A 304 -23.00 -8.26 -1.45
N GLN A 305 -23.25 -9.43 -2.02
CA GLN A 305 -23.38 -9.61 -3.46
C GLN A 305 -24.53 -8.78 -4.03
N HIS A 306 -25.69 -8.76 -3.35
CA HIS A 306 -26.86 -8.02 -3.81
C HIS A 306 -26.67 -6.50 -3.74
N ILE A 307 -26.08 -5.97 -2.67
CA ILE A 307 -25.98 -4.53 -2.42
C ILE A 307 -24.75 -3.92 -3.11
N PHE A 308 -23.62 -4.62 -3.07
CA PHE A 308 -22.33 -4.09 -3.53
C PHE A 308 -21.83 -4.77 -4.82
N GLY A 309 -22.45 -5.86 -5.27
CA GLY A 309 -21.99 -6.61 -6.45
C GLY A 309 -20.69 -7.38 -6.23
N ILE A 310 -20.33 -7.65 -4.97
CA ILE A 310 -19.06 -8.26 -4.58
C ILE A 310 -19.29 -9.70 -4.12
N ASP A 311 -18.60 -10.65 -4.75
CA ASP A 311 -18.78 -12.08 -4.48
C ASP A 311 -17.80 -12.57 -3.40
N LEU A 312 -18.23 -12.55 -2.14
CA LEU A 312 -17.42 -13.07 -1.04
C LEU A 312 -17.55 -14.60 -0.86
N ASP A 313 -18.43 -15.31 -1.58
CA ASP A 313 -18.68 -16.74 -1.38
C ASP A 313 -17.76 -17.61 -2.25
N ASN A 314 -16.46 -17.56 -1.98
CA ASN A 314 -15.47 -18.39 -2.64
C ASN A 314 -14.50 -19.06 -1.65
N ASP A 315 -13.84 -20.14 -2.06
CA ASP A 315 -13.00 -20.96 -1.17
C ASP A 315 -11.85 -20.19 -0.51
N TYR A 316 -11.37 -19.15 -1.16
CA TYR A 316 -10.28 -18.32 -0.68
C TYR A 316 -10.71 -17.31 0.39
N PHE A 317 -11.99 -16.90 0.40
CA PHE A 317 -12.52 -15.96 1.40
C PHE A 317 -13.19 -16.68 2.57
N VAL A 318 -14.11 -17.59 2.23
CA VAL A 318 -15.05 -18.18 3.20
C VAL A 318 -14.31 -18.85 4.32
N PHE A 319 -13.29 -19.65 4.01
CA PHE A 319 -12.58 -20.39 5.03
C PHE A 319 -11.76 -19.47 5.97
N PRO A 320 -10.83 -18.61 5.50
CA PRO A 320 -10.11 -17.68 6.37
C PRO A 320 -11.04 -16.76 7.17
N PHE A 321 -12.05 -16.18 6.51
CA PHE A 321 -12.99 -15.28 7.17
C PHE A 321 -13.81 -15.99 8.26
N SER A 322 -14.19 -17.26 8.05
CA SER A 322 -14.92 -18.03 9.05
C SER A 322 -14.10 -18.26 10.33
N LEU A 323 -12.79 -18.52 10.19
CA LEU A 323 -11.91 -18.74 11.33
C LEU A 323 -11.73 -17.44 12.12
N HIS A 324 -11.51 -16.33 11.42
CA HIS A 324 -11.48 -15.02 12.03
C HIS A 324 -12.78 -14.71 12.78
N LEU A 325 -13.92 -14.92 12.12
CA LEU A 325 -15.24 -14.69 12.68
C LEU A 325 -15.53 -15.58 13.89
N ASN A 326 -15.07 -16.83 13.89
CA ASN A 326 -15.19 -17.72 15.05
C ASN A 326 -14.38 -17.20 16.25
N LYS A 327 -13.15 -16.76 16.03
CA LYS A 327 -12.33 -16.16 17.09
C LYS A 327 -12.97 -14.86 17.61
N LEU A 328 -13.49 -14.01 16.71
CA LEU A 328 -14.21 -12.78 17.05
C LEU A 328 -15.46 -13.10 17.88
N PHE A 329 -16.28 -14.05 17.43
CA PHE A 329 -17.49 -14.49 18.14
C PHE A 329 -17.16 -15.00 19.54
N SER A 330 -16.16 -15.86 19.69
CA SER A 330 -15.71 -16.37 20.99
C SER A 330 -15.27 -15.26 21.94
N ARG A 331 -14.50 -14.27 21.44
CA ARG A 331 -14.09 -13.10 22.24
C ARG A 331 -15.28 -12.26 22.67
N ALA A 332 -16.20 -11.97 21.76
CA ALA A 332 -17.37 -11.15 22.01
C ALA A 332 -18.31 -11.79 23.04
N MET A 333 -18.50 -13.11 22.98
CA MET A 333 -19.25 -13.88 23.98
C MET A 333 -18.62 -13.82 25.38
N GLN A 334 -17.30 -13.65 25.46
CA GLN A 334 -16.56 -13.48 26.71
C GLN A 334 -16.46 -12.00 27.15
N GLY A 335 -17.13 -11.08 26.45
CA GLY A 335 -17.08 -9.64 26.75
C GLY A 335 -15.74 -8.98 26.42
N SER A 336 -14.96 -9.59 25.53
CA SER A 336 -13.66 -9.08 25.08
C SER A 336 -13.65 -8.78 23.57
N SER A 337 -12.69 -7.99 23.11
CA SER A 337 -12.54 -7.67 21.68
C SER A 337 -11.09 -7.33 21.35
N LEU A 338 -10.71 -7.47 20.08
CA LEU A 338 -9.50 -6.86 19.57
C LEU A 338 -9.72 -5.37 19.31
N ASN A 339 -8.81 -4.57 19.82
CA ASN A 339 -8.51 -3.28 19.20
C ASN A 339 -7.66 -3.53 17.94
N SER A 340 -7.65 -2.62 16.98
CA SER A 340 -6.71 -2.71 15.86
C SER A 340 -5.90 -1.43 15.81
N PRO A 341 -4.54 -1.52 15.82
CA PRO A 341 -3.70 -0.35 15.65
C PRO A 341 -3.86 0.26 14.25
N LEU A 342 -4.48 -0.46 13.31
CA LEU A 342 -4.68 -0.05 11.93
C LEU A 342 -6.06 0.59 11.69
N THR A 343 -6.92 0.68 12.70
CA THR A 343 -8.32 1.13 12.53
C THR A 343 -8.44 2.49 11.83
N GLU A 344 -7.70 3.48 12.31
CA GLU A 344 -7.77 4.84 11.76
C GLU A 344 -7.14 4.91 10.36
N SER A 345 -6.04 4.18 10.13
CA SER A 345 -5.42 4.05 8.81
C SER A 345 -6.39 3.44 7.81
N LEU A 346 -7.05 2.32 8.15
CA LEU A 346 -7.98 1.66 7.23
C LEU A 346 -9.19 2.52 6.88
N LYS A 347 -9.68 3.35 7.81
CA LYS A 347 -10.76 4.33 7.56
C LYS A 347 -10.37 5.41 6.56
N GLN A 348 -9.17 5.96 6.73
CA GLN A 348 -8.71 7.08 5.92
C GLN A 348 -8.25 6.60 4.54
N ASP A 349 -7.59 5.44 4.50
CA ASP A 349 -6.83 4.97 3.35
C ASP A 349 -7.68 4.05 2.45
N PHE A 350 -8.64 3.33 3.04
CA PHE A 350 -9.52 2.41 2.32
C PHE A 350 -10.99 2.68 2.63
N PRO A 351 -11.51 3.90 2.38
CA PRO A 351 -12.86 4.28 2.79
C PRO A 351 -13.94 3.35 2.21
N VAL A 352 -13.77 2.86 0.98
CA VAL A 352 -14.70 1.91 0.34
C VAL A 352 -14.65 0.53 1.01
N VAL A 353 -13.46 -0.01 1.25
CA VAL A 353 -13.28 -1.29 1.94
C VAL A 353 -13.80 -1.18 3.37
N PHE A 354 -13.51 -0.07 4.03
CA PHE A 354 -13.93 0.19 5.40
C PHE A 354 -15.44 0.41 5.50
N GLU A 355 -16.07 1.06 4.51
CA GLU A 355 -17.52 1.17 4.41
C GLU A 355 -18.18 -0.20 4.26
N LEU A 356 -17.64 -1.06 3.39
CA LEU A 356 -18.09 -2.44 3.29
C LEU A 356 -17.87 -3.20 4.62
N ALA A 357 -16.75 -2.98 5.30
CA ALA A 357 -16.49 -3.56 6.61
C ALA A 357 -17.44 -3.05 7.70
N VAL A 358 -17.85 -1.79 7.66
CA VAL A 358 -18.90 -1.23 8.53
C VAL A 358 -20.22 -1.97 8.28
N PHE A 359 -20.62 -2.11 7.01
CA PHE A 359 -21.82 -2.87 6.65
C PHE A 359 -21.74 -4.32 7.15
N VAL A 360 -20.66 -5.02 6.84
CA VAL A 360 -20.44 -6.41 7.23
C VAL A 360 -20.47 -6.56 8.76
N SER A 361 -19.80 -5.67 9.50
CA SER A 361 -19.80 -5.69 10.96
C SER A 361 -21.19 -5.47 11.55
N PHE A 362 -21.95 -4.54 10.98
CA PHE A 362 -23.32 -4.26 11.41
C PHE A 362 -24.22 -5.49 11.20
N ARG A 363 -24.16 -6.11 10.02
CA ARG A 363 -24.96 -7.30 9.70
C ARG A 363 -24.57 -8.51 10.54
N LEU A 364 -23.27 -8.76 10.73
CA LEU A 364 -22.79 -9.83 11.61
C LEU A 364 -23.23 -9.62 13.06
N SER A 365 -23.19 -8.38 13.56
CA SER A 365 -23.69 -8.05 14.90
C SER A 365 -25.16 -8.41 15.08
N GLN A 366 -25.99 -8.18 14.06
CA GLN A 366 -27.41 -8.54 14.07
C GLN A 366 -27.63 -10.06 13.96
N LEU A 367 -26.92 -10.74 13.05
CA LEU A 367 -27.09 -12.17 12.77
C LEU A 367 -26.58 -13.05 13.92
N LEU A 368 -25.50 -12.65 14.59
CA LEU A 368 -24.85 -13.42 15.65
C LEU A 368 -25.16 -12.89 17.06
N HIS A 369 -25.87 -11.77 17.18
CA HIS A 369 -26.20 -11.12 18.45
C HIS A 369 -24.99 -10.79 19.33
N ILE A 370 -23.89 -10.35 18.70
CA ILE A 370 -22.65 -9.97 19.38
C ILE A 370 -22.30 -8.51 19.09
N PRO A 371 -21.64 -7.79 20.02
CA PRO A 371 -21.05 -6.51 19.71
C PRO A 371 -19.81 -6.68 18.84
N ILE A 372 -19.66 -5.85 17.80
CA ILE A 372 -18.44 -5.78 16.99
C ILE A 372 -17.83 -4.39 17.16
N THR A 373 -16.68 -4.34 17.84
CA THR A 373 -15.96 -3.10 18.10
C THR A 373 -15.28 -2.58 16.85
N GLU A 374 -14.77 -1.35 16.93
CA GLU A 374 -14.07 -0.72 15.81
C GLU A 374 -12.78 -1.45 15.41
N GLY A 375 -12.07 -2.01 16.39
CA GLY A 375 -10.87 -2.79 16.13
C GLY A 375 -11.15 -4.12 15.43
N GLU A 376 -12.21 -4.82 15.81
CA GLU A 376 -12.65 -6.03 15.09
C GLU A 376 -13.10 -5.70 13.66
N ARG A 377 -13.79 -4.57 13.48
CA ARG A 377 -14.16 -4.07 12.15
C ARG A 377 -12.94 -3.81 11.26
N ALA A 378 -11.86 -3.28 11.82
CA ALA A 378 -10.63 -3.08 11.08
C ALA A 378 -10.02 -4.41 10.58
N TYR A 379 -10.09 -5.49 11.38
CA TYR A 379 -9.67 -6.81 10.90
C TYR A 379 -10.61 -7.39 9.84
N ILE A 380 -11.92 -7.18 9.99
CA ILE A 380 -12.89 -7.51 8.93
C ILE A 380 -12.53 -6.76 7.63
N ALA A 381 -12.17 -5.47 7.72
CA ALA A 381 -11.75 -4.67 6.57
C ALA A 381 -10.50 -5.25 5.90
N LEU A 382 -9.54 -5.79 6.65
CA LEU A 382 -8.35 -6.45 6.08
C LEU A 382 -8.72 -7.70 5.27
N HIS A 383 -9.62 -8.55 5.80
CA HIS A 383 -10.10 -9.71 5.05
C HIS A 383 -10.79 -9.30 3.75
N ILE A 384 -11.72 -8.34 3.83
CA ILE A 384 -12.47 -7.84 2.67
C ILE A 384 -11.54 -7.19 1.64
N GLY A 385 -10.59 -6.37 2.09
CA GLY A 385 -9.60 -5.73 1.22
C GLY A 385 -8.79 -6.76 0.45
N ALA A 386 -8.34 -7.82 1.13
CA ALA A 386 -7.60 -8.92 0.50
C ALA A 386 -8.43 -9.66 -0.56
N GLU A 387 -9.73 -9.84 -0.31
CA GLU A 387 -10.64 -10.51 -1.24
C GLU A 387 -10.87 -9.73 -2.53
N LEU A 388 -11.20 -8.45 -2.36
CA LEU A 388 -11.47 -7.55 -3.48
C LEU A 388 -10.27 -7.43 -4.40
N ASP A 389 -9.08 -7.36 -3.83
CA ASP A 389 -7.86 -7.32 -4.60
C ASP A 389 -7.63 -8.64 -5.38
N ARG A 390 -7.84 -9.79 -4.75
CA ARG A 390 -7.72 -11.08 -5.43
C ARG A 390 -8.67 -11.18 -6.63
N GLN A 391 -9.94 -10.81 -6.47
CA GLN A 391 -10.91 -10.86 -7.57
C GLN A 391 -10.46 -9.99 -8.75
N LYS A 392 -9.93 -8.82 -8.46
CA LYS A 392 -9.40 -7.91 -9.47
C LYS A 392 -8.23 -8.54 -10.24
N GLN A 393 -7.26 -9.14 -9.56
CA GLN A 393 -6.13 -9.82 -10.20
C GLN A 393 -6.54 -11.02 -11.07
N HIS A 394 -7.62 -11.72 -10.71
CA HIS A 394 -8.16 -12.81 -11.52
C HIS A 394 -9.00 -12.33 -12.72
N SER A 395 -9.63 -11.16 -12.62
CA SER A 395 -10.41 -10.58 -13.72
C SER A 395 -9.56 -10.20 -14.94
N GLU A 396 -8.27 -9.90 -14.74
CA GLU A 396 -7.33 -9.53 -15.80
C GLU A 396 -6.60 -10.74 -16.41
N LYS A 397 -6.73 -11.95 -15.82
CA LYS A 397 -6.03 -13.15 -16.27
C LYS A 397 -6.92 -14.02 -17.17
N ILE A 398 -6.39 -14.40 -18.32
CA ILE A 398 -7.05 -15.37 -19.21
C ILE A 398 -6.95 -16.76 -18.57
N ARG A 399 -8.09 -17.43 -18.38
CA ARG A 399 -8.11 -18.82 -17.92
C ARG A 399 -7.54 -19.72 -19.01
N THR A 400 -6.39 -20.34 -18.74
CA THR A 400 -5.72 -21.26 -19.66
C THR A 400 -5.67 -22.65 -19.03
N ALA A 401 -6.17 -23.65 -19.75
CA ALA A 401 -5.98 -25.05 -19.42
C ALA A 401 -4.86 -25.62 -20.28
N ILE A 402 -3.86 -26.25 -19.65
CA ILE A 402 -2.81 -26.98 -20.35
C ILE A 402 -3.20 -28.45 -20.35
N PHE A 403 -3.54 -28.97 -21.53
CA PHE A 403 -3.74 -30.40 -21.72
C PHE A 403 -2.41 -31.03 -22.13
N SER A 404 -1.78 -31.76 -21.21
CA SER A 404 -0.61 -32.58 -21.52
C SER A 404 -1.03 -34.04 -21.64
N PRO A 405 -0.97 -34.66 -22.82
CA PRO A 405 -1.12 -36.09 -22.95
C PRO A 405 0.07 -36.81 -22.30
N ASN A 406 -0.18 -37.95 -21.65
CA ASN A 406 0.75 -38.75 -20.83
C ASN A 406 2.03 -39.30 -21.55
N TYR A 407 2.43 -38.78 -22.70
CA TYR A 407 3.58 -39.27 -23.49
C TYR A 407 4.70 -38.24 -23.70
N ILE A 408 4.66 -37.09 -23.02
CA ILE A 408 5.81 -36.17 -22.95
C ILE A 408 6.33 -36.16 -21.51
N VAL A 409 7.38 -36.94 -21.27
CA VAL A 409 8.23 -36.91 -20.06
C VAL A 409 9.35 -35.91 -20.28
#